data_AF-A0A0Q6KF92-F1
#
_entry.id   AF-A0A0Q6KF92-F1
#
_cell.length_a   1.000
_cell.length_b   1.000
_cell.length_c   1.000
_cell.angle_alpha   90.00
_cell.angle_beta   90.00
_cell.angle_gamma   90.00
#
_symmetry.space_group_name_H-M   'P 1'
#
loop_
_entity.id
_entity.type
_entity.pdbx_description
1 polymer ?
#
loop_
_entity_poly.entity_id
_entity_poly.type
_entity_poly.pdbx_seq_one_letter_code
_entity_poly.pdbx_strand_id
1 'polypeptide(L)'
;MTPIRLACLAAAALLALAIVWAGATASFSASFSKITNDPWGVVTLIDLYCAFLVSGILIWRFEPSRPLALLLIVATLGLGSLVPLLWLAFRGLGRLGAARRAG
;
A
#
# COMPACT_ATOMS: atom_id res chain seq x y z
N MET A 1 6.46 -13.42 16.42
CA MET A 1 5.77 -12.74 15.30
C MET A 1 5.80 -13.65 14.08
N THR A 2 4.73 -13.74 13.29
CA THR A 2 4.75 -14.58 12.07
C THR A 2 5.74 -14.02 11.04
N PRO A 3 6.42 -14.87 10.25
CA PRO A 3 7.42 -14.42 9.28
C PRO A 3 6.84 -13.43 8.25
N ILE A 4 5.59 -13.64 7.83
CA ILE A 4 4.87 -12.74 6.92
C ILE A 4 4.69 -11.35 7.53
N ARG A 5 4.36 -11.25 8.83
CA ARG A 5 4.22 -9.95 9.50
C ARG A 5 5.54 -9.19 9.50
N LEU A 6 6.65 -9.87 9.78
CA LEU A 6 7.98 -9.26 9.74
C LEU A 6 8.35 -8.78 8.34
N ALA A 7 8.06 -9.58 7.30
CA ALA A 7 8.28 -9.17 5.92
C ALA A 7 7.46 -7.92 5.55
N CYS A 8 6.18 -7.85 5.93
CA CYS A 8 5.36 -6.65 5.71
C CYS A 8 5.92 -5.42 6.41
N LEU A 9 6.37 -5.55 7.67
CA LEU A 9 6.95 -4.44 8.42
C LEU A 9 8.29 -3.98 7.83
N ALA A 10 9.15 -4.92 7.42
CA ALA A 10 10.41 -4.61 6.78
C ALA A 10 10.20 -3.87 5.45
N ALA A 11 9.27 -4.36 4.61
CA ALA A 11 8.91 -3.71 3.36
C ALA A 11 8.32 -2.31 3.59
N ALA A 12 7.45 -2.16 4.60
CA ALA A 12 6.89 -0.86 4.97
C ALA A 12 7.97 0.12 5.44
N ALA A 13 8.92 -0.33 6.26
CA ALA A 13 10.03 0.49 6.73
C ALA A 13 10.94 0.92 5.57
N LEU A 14 11.31 -0.01 4.69
CA LEU A 14 12.12 0.28 3.50
C LEU A 14 11.42 1.31 2.59
N LEU A 15 10.12 1.13 2.33
CA LEU A 15 9.36 2.07 1.51
C LEU A 15 9.22 3.44 2.17
N ALA A 16 8.98 3.51 3.47
CA ALA A 16 8.93 4.77 4.20
C ALA A 16 10.26 5.53 4.11
N LEU A 17 11.39 4.83 4.29
CA LEU A 17 12.72 5.42 4.13
C LEU A 17 12.95 5.92 2.70
N ALA A 18 12.54 5.14 1.69
CA ALA A 18 12.64 5.53 0.29
C ALA A 18 11.80 6.78 -0.03
N ILE A 19 10.59 6.89 0.52
CA ILE A 19 9.73 8.07 0.36
C ILE A 19 10.39 9.32 0.95
N VAL A 20 10.93 9.21 2.18
CA VAL A 20 11.62 10.32 2.85
C VAL A 20 12.85 10.75 2.04
N TRP A 21 13.68 9.79 1.62
CA TRP A 21 14.85 10.07 0.80
C TRP A 21 14.47 10.76 -0.52
N ALA A 22 13.49 10.22 -1.26
CA ALA A 22 13.07 10.79 -2.53
C ALA A 22 12.49 12.20 -2.35
N GLY A 23 11.67 12.42 -1.32
CA GLY A 23 11.09 13.72 -1.00
C GLY A 23 12.13 14.77 -0.59
N ALA A 24 13.24 14.35 0.02
CA ALA A 24 14.37 15.23 0.33
C ALA A 24 15.29 15.50 -0.88
N THR A 25 15.24 14.64 -1.91
CA THR A 25 16.19 14.66 -3.03
C THR A 25 15.62 15.36 -4.28
N ALA A 26 14.32 15.20 -4.54
CA ALA A 26 13.69 15.72 -5.76
C ALA A 26 12.25 16.16 -5.52
N SER A 27 11.80 17.17 -6.27
CA SER A 27 10.41 17.60 -6.22
C SER A 27 9.51 16.50 -6.80
N PHE A 28 8.44 16.14 -6.06
CA PHE A 28 7.50 15.11 -6.49
C PHE A 28 6.89 15.42 -7.87
N SER A 29 6.42 16.65 -8.11
CA SER A 29 5.76 17.03 -9.37
C SER A 29 6.69 16.89 -10.59
N ALA A 30 7.94 17.36 -10.51
CA ALA A 30 8.88 17.22 -11.63
C ALA A 30 9.24 15.76 -11.89
N SER A 31 9.44 14.96 -10.84
CA SER A 31 9.71 13.52 -10.97
C SER A 31 8.51 12.77 -11.54
N PHE A 32 7.30 13.11 -11.10
CA PHE A 32 6.05 12.52 -11.59
C PHE A 32 5.83 12.84 -13.07
N SER A 33 6.09 14.08 -13.50
CA SER A 33 5.99 14.47 -14.91
C SER A 33 6.94 13.66 -15.81
N LYS A 34 8.15 13.33 -15.34
CA LYS A 34 9.07 12.46 -16.08
C LYS A 34 8.50 11.06 -16.26
N ILE A 35 7.92 10.48 -15.21
CA ILE A 35 7.30 9.15 -15.23
C ILE A 35 6.11 9.11 -16.20
N THR A 36 5.25 10.13 -16.19
CA THR A 36 4.07 10.17 -17.08
C THR A 36 4.41 10.38 -18.55
N ASN A 37 5.60 10.91 -18.86
CA ASN A 37 6.07 11.11 -20.23
C ASN A 37 6.92 9.93 -20.75
N ASP A 38 7.24 8.97 -19.89
CA ASP A 38 7.94 7.75 -20.26
C ASP A 38 6.93 6.60 -20.42
N PRO A 39 6.90 5.88 -21.57
CA PRO A 39 5.94 4.79 -21.79
C PRO A 39 5.99 3.69 -20.73
N TRP A 40 7.19 3.30 -20.28
CA TRP A 40 7.34 2.32 -19.21
C TRP A 40 6.95 2.90 -17.86
N GLY A 41 7.20 4.19 -17.61
CA GLY A 41 6.70 4.91 -16.47
C GLY A 41 5.17 4.89 -16.37
N VAL A 42 4.46 5.04 -17.49
CA VAL A 42 3.00 4.87 -17.54
C VAL A 42 2.59 3.45 -17.18
N VAL A 43 3.27 2.42 -17.71
CA VAL A 43 3.02 1.02 -17.33
C VAL A 43 3.22 0.80 -15.83
N THR A 44 4.30 1.35 -15.26
CA THR A 44 4.55 1.28 -13.80
C THR A 44 3.46 1.96 -13.00
N LEU A 45 2.94 3.11 -13.44
CA LEU A 45 1.81 3.76 -12.77
C LEU A 45 0.54 2.89 -12.85
N ILE A 46 0.24 2.30 -13.99
CA ILE A 46 -0.92 1.42 -14.14
C ILE A 46 -0.78 0.21 -13.20
N ASP A 47 0.38 -0.44 -13.19
CA ASP A 47 0.68 -1.57 -12.28
C ASP A 47 0.45 -1.18 -10.81
N LEU A 48 1.02 -0.03 -10.41
CA LEU A 48 0.88 0.53 -9.07
C LEU A 48 -0.59 0.77 -8.69
N TYR A 49 -1.37 1.43 -9.55
CA TYR A 49 -2.77 1.74 -9.26
C TYR A 49 -3.67 0.50 -9.30
N CYS A 50 -3.36 -0.50 -10.14
CA CYS A 50 -4.00 -1.81 -10.07
C CYS A 50 -3.78 -2.48 -8.70
N ALA A 51 -2.54 -2.45 -8.19
CA ALA A 51 -2.23 -2.96 -6.86
C ALA A 51 -2.97 -2.19 -5.74
N PHE A 52 -3.13 -0.86 -5.88
CA PHE A 52 -3.90 -0.05 -4.93
C PHE A 52 -5.39 -0.40 -4.95
N LEU A 53 -5.96 -0.60 -6.14
CA LEU A 53 -7.36 -0.99 -6.29
C LEU A 53 -7.62 -2.33 -5.58
N VAL A 54 -6.80 -3.35 -5.87
CA VAL A 54 -6.92 -4.67 -5.25
C VAL A 54 -6.75 -4.58 -3.73
N SER A 55 -5.74 -3.84 -3.27
CA SER A 55 -5.51 -3.62 -1.83
C SER A 55 -6.70 -2.91 -1.17
N GLY A 56 -7.29 -1.92 -1.84
CA GLY A 56 -8.45 -1.20 -1.36
C GLY A 56 -9.68 -2.09 -1.24
N ILE A 57 -9.91 -2.98 -2.21
CA ILE A 57 -10.98 -3.99 -2.14
C ILE A 57 -10.78 -4.92 -0.93
N LEU A 58 -9.55 -5.38 -0.69
CA LEU A 58 -9.23 -6.23 0.46
C LEU A 58 -9.46 -5.49 1.79
N ILE A 59 -8.99 -4.25 1.90
CA ILE A 59 -9.21 -3.41 3.08
C ILE A 59 -10.71 -3.22 3.28
N TRP A 60 -11.47 -2.85 2.25
CA TRP A 60 -12.93 -2.68 2.33
C TRP A 60 -13.65 -3.94 2.78
N ARG A 61 -13.22 -5.11 2.29
CA ARG A 61 -13.90 -6.37 2.58
C ARG A 61 -13.64 -6.84 4.00
N PHE A 62 -12.41 -6.69 4.49
CA PHE A 62 -11.96 -7.32 5.74
C PHE A 62 -11.78 -6.35 6.91
N GLU A 63 -11.80 -5.03 6.68
CA GLU A 63 -11.82 -4.05 7.75
C GLU A 63 -13.24 -3.84 8.29
N PRO A 64 -13.54 -4.13 9.58
CA PRO A 64 -14.89 -4.00 10.12
C PRO A 64 -15.38 -2.54 10.16
N SER A 65 -14.47 -1.60 10.46
CA SER A 65 -14.80 -0.19 10.53
C SER A 65 -14.79 0.43 9.14
N ARG A 66 -15.97 0.74 8.60
CA ARG A 66 -16.11 1.38 7.27
C ARG A 66 -15.43 2.74 7.18
N PRO A 67 -15.53 3.64 8.18
CA PRO A 67 -14.80 4.91 8.14
C PRO A 67 -13.29 4.70 8.09
N LEU A 68 -12.77 3.75 8.88
CA LEU A 68 -11.34 3.44 8.87
C LEU A 68 -10.91 2.77 7.55
N ALA A 69 -11.74 1.91 6.97
CA ALA A 69 -11.49 1.33 5.67
C ALA A 69 -11.35 2.42 4.60
N LEU A 70 -12.27 3.39 4.56
CA LEU A 70 -12.20 4.53 3.65
C LEU A 70 -10.93 5.36 3.87
N LEU A 71 -10.61 5.67 5.13
CA LEU A 71 -9.39 6.40 5.48
C LEU A 71 -8.14 5.68 4.96
N LEU A 72 -8.06 4.36 5.15
CA LEU A 72 -6.93 3.54 4.69
C LEU A 72 -6.86 3.47 3.16
N ILE A 73 -8.00 3.38 2.47
CA ILE A 73 -8.06 3.38 1.00
C ILE A 73 -7.56 4.72 0.46
N VAL A 74 -8.05 5.83 1.00
CA VAL A 74 -7.61 7.17 0.61
C VAL A 74 -6.12 7.36 0.91
N ALA A 75 -5.66 6.92 2.09
CA ALA A 75 -4.25 6.98 2.44
C ALA A 75 -3.39 6.10 1.52
N THR A 76 -3.91 4.98 1.00
CA THR A 76 -3.21 4.14 0.01
C THR A 76 -2.98 4.88 -1.29
N LEU A 77 -3.90 5.75 -1.73
CA LEU A 77 -3.70 6.55 -2.95
C LEU A 77 -2.56 7.58 -2.80
N GLY A 78 -2.34 8.10 -1.59
CA GLY A 78 -1.29 9.08 -1.31
C GLY A 78 0.06 8.47 -0.92
N LEU A 79 0.06 7.45 -0.06
CA LEU A 79 1.27 6.83 0.51
C LEU A 79 1.64 5.50 -0.17
N GLY A 80 0.84 5.10 -1.15
CA GLY A 80 1.01 3.86 -1.88
C GLY A 80 0.96 2.61 -1.01
N SER A 81 1.78 1.62 -1.36
CA SER A 81 1.81 0.30 -0.73
C SER A 81 2.18 0.33 0.76
N LEU A 82 2.66 1.46 1.30
CA LEU A 82 2.95 1.61 2.72
C LEU A 82 1.73 1.28 3.60
N VAL A 83 0.56 1.78 3.21
CA VAL A 83 -0.67 1.62 4.00
C VAL A 83 -1.19 0.17 3.98
N PRO A 84 -1.33 -0.49 2.82
CA PRO A 84 -1.68 -1.91 2.77
C PRO A 84 -0.71 -2.82 3.53
N LEU A 85 0.61 -2.53 3.46
CA LEU A 85 1.63 -3.31 4.18
C LEU A 85 1.45 -3.21 5.71
N LEU A 86 1.26 -1.99 6.23
CA LEU A 86 1.01 -1.78 7.66
C LEU A 86 -0.33 -2.40 8.08
N TRP A 87 -1.37 -2.23 7.26
CA TRP A 87 -2.67 -2.84 7.52
C TRP A 87 -2.59 -4.37 7.59
N LEU A 88 -1.91 -5.01 6.64
CA LEU A 88 -1.68 -6.46 6.64
C LEU A 88 -0.93 -6.90 7.90
N ALA A 89 0.17 -6.23 8.23
CA ALA A 89 1.01 -6.56 9.37
C ALA A 89 0.22 -6.53 10.69
N PHE A 90 -0.56 -5.46 10.93
CA PHE A 90 -1.22 -5.26 12.22
C PHE A 90 -2.61 -5.89 12.31
N ARG A 91 -3.36 -5.97 11.20
CA ARG A 91 -4.80 -6.28 11.24
C ARG A 91 -5.23 -7.30 10.19
N GLY A 92 -4.77 -7.15 8.95
CA GLY A 92 -5.21 -7.96 7.81
C GLY A 92 -4.90 -9.44 7.94
N LEU A 93 -3.68 -9.81 8.34
CA LEU A 93 -3.27 -11.22 8.44
C LEU A 93 -4.12 -12.04 9.43
N GLY A 94 -4.46 -11.46 10.58
CA GLY A 94 -5.31 -12.13 11.57
C GLY A 94 -6.73 -12.37 11.06
N ARG A 95 -7.26 -11.42 10.28
CA ARG A 95 -8.62 -11.47 9.73
C ARG A 95 -8.73 -12.40 8.52
N LEU A 96 -7.74 -12.39 7.64
CA LEU A 96 -7.65 -13.35 6.53
C LEU A 96 -7.54 -14.78 7.05
N GLY A 97 -6.74 -15.00 8.10
CA GLY A 97 -6.66 -16.31 8.76
C GLY A 97 -7.93 -16.74 9.50
N ALA A 98 -8.73 -15.79 9.99
CA ALA A 98 -10.04 -16.09 10.57
C ALA A 98 -11.07 -16.45 9.49
N ALA A 99 -11.12 -15.71 8.38
CA ALA A 99 -12.02 -15.98 7.26
C ALA A 99 -11.78 -17.36 6.65
N ARG A 100 -10.51 -17.78 6.50
CA ARG A 100 -10.15 -19.12 6.01
C ARG A 100 -10.62 -20.27 6.92
N ARG A 101 -10.81 -20.01 8.21
CA ARG A 101 -11.27 -21.03 9.17
C ARG A 101 -12.80 -21.13 9.26
N ALA A 102 -13.52 -20.21 8.64
CA ALA A 102 -14.97 -20.09 8.71
C ALA A 102 -15.71 -20.56 7.44
N GLY A 103 -14.97 -20.93 6.38
CA GLY A 103 -15.50 -21.54 5.16
C GLY A 103 -14.87 -22.90 4.94
#